data_AF-A0AAD8JSU3-F1
#
_entry.id   AF-A0AAD8JSU3-F1
#
_cell.length_a   1.000
_cell.length_b   1.000
_cell.length_c   1.000
_cell.angle_alpha   90.00
_cell.angle_beta   90.00
_cell.angle_gamma   90.00
#
_symmetry.space_group_name_H-M   'P 1'
#
loop_
_entity.id
_entity.type
_entity.pdbx_description
1 polymer ?
#
loop_
_entity_poly.entity_id
_entity_poly.type
_entity_poly.pdbx_seq_one_letter_code
_entity_poly.pdbx_strand_id
1 'polypeptide(L)'
;MEKLSIMQILPELFVGVQDADIVGQFMMIWGQVKVWLVVPFLTILMYINLVMSIMLFIEKGYMAIVVAINMLFGKKPEQRYKWEPFQEDVELGSSIYPLVLVQVPMFNEREVYQFSIGAACRLSWPSDRIVIQVLDDSTDPLIKDLVQTECESWASKGINIHYQVRDNRKGYKAGALKEGLKHEYAKQCEYVVIFDADFQPEPDYLTRTIPFLHHNPELALVQARWKFVNSNDCLLTRMQEMSLDYHFKVEQESGSITHAFFGFNGTAGVWRMDAIEEAGGWKDRTTVEDMDLAVRTGLKGWKFLYIGSLHVKNELPSSLKAFRYQQHRWSCGPANLFRKMFYEILTNKRVSWGKKFYVLYSFFFVRKIIAHIVTFVLYCVVIPASVLIPEVEIPRWGTIYIPTIITLLNAVGTPRSFYLIVFWVLFENVMSLHRMKATFIGLFETQRVNEWVVTEKQGGATSKAKGTTQQTQSRFKISERLLMRELCVGIVILGCACYDFAYGKYHYYVFLYMQAIAFITVGFGYVGTQVPKS
;
A
#
# COMPACT_ATOMS: atom_id res chain seq x y z
N MET A 1 -3.98 7.43 69.50
CA MET A 1 -5.00 8.13 70.31
C MET A 1 -4.80 9.60 70.05
N GLU A 2 -5.69 10.40 69.46
CA GLU A 2 -7.13 10.36 69.10
C GLU A 2 -7.28 11.30 67.87
N LYS A 3 -7.83 10.90 66.72
CA LYS A 3 -9.24 10.99 66.26
C LYS A 3 -10.02 12.28 66.62
N LEU A 4 -10.63 12.83 65.55
CA LEU A 4 -11.71 13.84 65.43
C LEU A 4 -11.25 15.31 65.43
N SER A 5 -11.71 16.19 64.52
CA SER A 5 -13.00 16.21 63.83
C SER A 5 -12.90 16.72 62.37
N ILE A 6 -13.40 15.90 61.44
CA ILE A 6 -13.59 16.18 60.00
C ILE A 6 -15.01 16.75 59.74
N MET A 7 -15.78 17.13 60.76
CA MET A 7 -17.21 17.46 60.60
C MET A 7 -17.63 18.86 61.10
N GLN A 8 -16.82 19.90 60.93
CA GLN A 8 -17.22 21.27 61.29
C GLN A 8 -16.98 22.36 60.24
N ILE A 9 -16.60 22.02 58.99
CA ILE A 9 -16.40 23.03 57.92
C ILE A 9 -17.33 22.79 56.71
N LEU A 10 -18.52 22.25 56.96
CA LEU A 10 -19.59 22.07 55.96
C LEU A 10 -20.91 22.28 56.71
N PRO A 11 -21.37 23.54 56.92
CA PRO A 11 -22.20 24.18 55.89
C PRO A 11 -22.17 25.73 55.94
N GLU A 12 -21.18 26.37 55.31
CA GLU A 12 -21.30 27.79 54.88
C GLU A 12 -20.93 27.98 53.40
N LEU A 13 -20.72 26.89 52.66
CA LEU A 13 -20.30 26.90 51.25
C LEU A 13 -21.47 27.02 50.25
N PHE A 14 -22.69 27.26 50.73
CA PHE A 14 -23.89 27.33 49.88
C PHE A 14 -24.79 28.52 50.20
N VAL A 15 -24.22 29.73 50.27
CA VAL A 15 -25.01 30.96 50.12
C VAL A 15 -24.19 31.98 49.33
N GLY A 16 -24.46 32.08 48.03
CA GLY A 16 -23.93 33.15 47.16
C GLY A 16 -22.96 32.70 46.07
N VAL A 17 -23.30 31.68 45.27
CA VAL A 17 -22.47 31.28 44.13
C VAL A 17 -22.80 32.18 42.94
N GLN A 18 -21.96 33.20 42.74
CA GLN A 18 -21.85 33.94 41.48
C GLN A 18 -21.12 33.05 40.47
N ASP A 19 -21.63 32.95 39.24
CA ASP A 19 -21.07 32.13 38.15
C ASP A 19 -19.56 32.35 37.88
N ALA A 20 -18.98 33.46 38.36
CA ALA A 20 -17.56 33.79 38.28
C ALA A 20 -16.65 32.84 39.08
N ASP A 21 -17.13 32.26 40.19
CA ASP A 21 -16.28 31.45 41.08
C ASP A 21 -16.06 30.03 40.54
N ILE A 22 -17.08 29.47 39.86
CA ILE A 22 -17.00 28.17 39.20
C ILE A 22 -16.00 28.23 38.03
N VAL A 23 -16.07 29.27 37.19
CA VAL A 23 -15.14 29.44 36.06
C VAL A 23 -13.70 29.62 36.55
N GLY A 24 -13.49 30.38 37.64
CA GLY A 24 -12.18 30.54 38.26
C GLY A 24 -11.60 29.22 38.78
N GLN A 25 -12.41 28.41 39.48
CA GLN A 25 -12.01 27.09 39.95
C GLN A 25 -11.67 26.14 38.79
N PHE A 26 -12.48 26.13 37.72
CA PHE A 26 -12.19 25.34 36.52
C PHE A 26 -10.89 25.77 35.84
N MET A 27 -10.63 27.08 35.72
CA MET A 27 -9.39 27.60 35.13
C MET A 27 -8.16 27.24 35.98
N MET A 28 -8.27 27.25 37.31
CA MET A 28 -7.19 26.84 38.21
C MET A 28 -6.90 25.34 38.09
N ILE A 29 -7.93 24.50 38.12
CA ILE A 29 -7.82 23.04 37.92
C ILE A 29 -7.23 22.74 36.53
N TRP A 30 -7.73 23.40 35.49
CA TRP A 30 -7.20 23.28 34.14
C TRP A 30 -5.73 23.69 34.07
N GLY A 31 -5.34 24.79 34.72
CA GLY A 31 -3.94 25.21 34.81
C GLY A 31 -3.04 24.15 35.44
N GLN A 32 -3.48 23.54 36.54
CA GLN A 32 -2.73 22.46 37.20
C GLN A 32 -2.63 21.20 36.31
N VAL A 33 -3.75 20.74 35.75
CA VAL A 33 -3.78 19.58 34.84
C VAL A 33 -2.92 19.84 33.59
N LYS A 34 -3.00 21.04 33.03
CA LYS A 34 -2.23 21.46 31.86
C LYS A 34 -0.73 21.33 32.12
N VAL A 35 -0.25 21.92 33.22
CA VAL A 35 1.18 21.96 33.55
C VAL A 35 1.72 20.58 33.94
N TRP A 36 0.98 19.80 34.74
CA TRP A 36 1.48 18.53 35.27
C TRP A 36 1.24 17.33 34.36
N LEU A 37 0.23 17.37 33.48
CA LEU A 37 -0.15 16.23 32.66
C LEU A 37 -0.06 16.54 31.17
N VAL A 38 -0.75 17.58 30.68
CA VAL A 38 -0.89 17.83 29.24
C VAL A 38 0.43 18.24 28.59
N VAL A 39 1.14 19.20 29.18
CA VAL A 39 2.42 19.71 28.66
C VAL A 39 3.48 18.60 28.62
N PRO A 40 3.74 17.85 29.71
CA PRO A 40 4.71 16.75 29.68
C PRO A 40 4.32 15.66 28.68
N PHE A 41 3.04 15.26 28.64
CA PHE A 41 2.57 14.24 27.70
C PHE A 41 2.77 14.65 26.24
N LEU A 42 2.33 15.87 25.89
CA LEU A 42 2.46 16.38 24.52
C LEU A 42 3.93 16.60 24.14
N THR A 43 4.77 17.02 25.08
CA THR A 43 6.23 17.15 24.89
C THR A 43 6.88 15.80 24.60
N ILE A 44 6.57 14.76 25.37
CA ILE A 44 7.07 13.40 25.13
C ILE A 44 6.58 12.90 23.76
N LEU A 45 5.29 13.08 23.47
CA LEU A 45 4.71 12.69 22.19
C LEU A 45 5.39 13.40 21.01
N MET A 46 5.67 14.70 21.14
CA MET A 46 6.43 15.47 20.16
C MET A 46 7.81 14.86 19.93
N TYR A 47 8.61 14.63 20.98
CA TYR A 47 9.94 14.05 20.82
C TYR A 47 9.92 12.66 20.17
N ILE A 48 8.95 11.82 20.51
CA ILE A 48 8.77 10.52 19.85
C ILE A 48 8.51 10.71 18.35
N ASN A 49 7.64 11.64 17.97
CA ASN A 49 7.37 11.95 16.55
C ASN A 49 8.57 12.55 15.82
N LEU A 50 9.39 13.36 16.48
CA LEU A 50 10.62 13.90 15.93
C LEU A 50 11.64 12.79 15.65
N VAL A 51 11.84 11.85 16.58
CA VAL A 51 12.69 10.66 16.37
C VAL A 51 12.17 9.82 15.21
N MET A 52 10.86 9.53 15.19
CA MET A 52 10.22 8.80 14.09
C MET A 52 10.42 9.50 12.73
N SER A 53 10.37 10.83 12.70
CA SER A 53 10.58 11.62 11.49
C SER A 53 12.03 11.53 11.00
N ILE A 54 13.01 11.55 11.91
CA ILE A 54 14.42 11.34 11.59
C ILE A 54 14.63 9.93 11.02
N MET A 55 14.04 8.90 11.65
CA MET A 55 14.14 7.52 11.15
C MET A 55 13.63 7.40 9.71
N LEU A 56 12.46 7.99 9.43
CA LEU A 56 11.89 8.00 8.09
C LEU A 56 12.75 8.80 7.09
N PHE A 57 13.27 9.95 7.52
CA PHE A 57 14.15 10.80 6.72
C PHE A 57 15.42 10.05 6.31
N ILE A 58 16.08 9.37 7.24
CA ILE A 58 17.29 8.58 6.98
C ILE A 58 17.01 7.47 5.97
N GLU A 59 15.92 6.71 6.16
CA GLU A 59 15.55 5.61 5.26
C GLU A 59 15.25 6.13 3.84
N LYS A 60 14.44 7.18 3.71
CA LYS A 60 14.07 7.78 2.42
C LYS A 60 15.28 8.41 1.73
N GLY A 61 16.14 9.09 2.49
CA GLY A 61 17.38 9.69 2.02
C GLY A 61 18.37 8.63 1.52
N TYR A 62 18.56 7.54 2.28
CA TYR A 62 19.39 6.42 1.87
C TYR A 62 18.93 5.82 0.53
N MET A 63 17.65 5.47 0.41
CA MET A 63 17.12 4.89 -0.83
C MET A 63 17.25 5.86 -2.02
N ALA A 64 16.99 7.16 -1.81
CA ALA A 64 17.16 8.16 -2.84
C ALA A 64 18.61 8.30 -3.30
N ILE A 65 19.57 8.29 -2.36
CA ILE A 65 21.01 8.35 -2.66
C ILE A 65 21.45 7.12 -3.45
N VAL A 66 21.04 5.92 -3.03
CA VAL A 66 21.35 4.66 -3.73
C VAL A 66 20.87 4.73 -5.19
N VAL A 67 19.62 5.15 -5.40
CA VAL A 67 19.05 5.24 -6.74
C VAL A 67 19.74 6.33 -7.56
N ALA A 68 20.04 7.49 -6.98
CA ALA A 68 20.75 8.57 -7.67
C ALA A 68 22.17 8.13 -8.09
N ILE A 69 22.92 7.48 -7.21
CA ILE A 69 24.25 6.93 -7.54
C ILE A 69 24.14 5.90 -8.67
N ASN A 70 23.14 5.02 -8.61
CA ASN A 70 22.94 4.03 -9.66
C ASN A 70 22.49 4.64 -11.00
N MET A 71 21.73 5.75 -10.99
CA MET A 71 21.39 6.47 -12.21
C MET A 71 22.61 7.13 -12.86
N LEU A 72 23.57 7.62 -12.06
CA LEU A 72 24.76 8.30 -12.55
C LEU A 72 25.88 7.34 -12.97
N PHE A 73 26.10 6.26 -12.20
CA PHE A 73 27.26 5.38 -12.33
C PHE A 73 26.91 3.89 -12.37
N GLY A 74 25.64 3.56 -12.17
CA GLY A 74 25.19 2.18 -12.00
C GLY A 74 25.10 1.42 -13.30
N LYS A 75 25.06 0.10 -13.14
CA LYS A 75 24.88 -0.86 -14.22
C LYS A 75 23.40 -1.15 -14.43
N LYS A 76 22.98 -1.25 -15.69
CA LYS A 76 21.63 -1.72 -16.03
C LYS A 76 21.41 -3.15 -15.49
N PRO A 77 20.15 -3.59 -15.26
CA PRO A 77 19.85 -4.97 -14.87
C PRO A 77 20.60 -6.03 -15.68
N GLU A 78 20.65 -5.88 -17.01
CA GLU A 78 21.30 -6.77 -17.98
C GLU A 78 22.83 -6.82 -17.84
N GLN A 79 23.42 -5.83 -17.16
CA GLN A 79 24.85 -5.76 -16.87
C GLN A 79 25.18 -6.26 -15.45
N ARG A 80 24.18 -6.30 -14.55
CA ARG A 80 24.31 -6.81 -13.17
C ARG A 80 24.03 -8.31 -13.09
N TYR A 81 23.14 -8.79 -13.93
CA TYR A 81 22.74 -10.19 -14.03
C TYR A 81 22.89 -10.66 -15.45
N LYS A 82 23.22 -11.94 -15.63
CA LYS A 82 23.35 -12.53 -16.96
C LYS A 82 21.99 -12.50 -17.66
N TRP A 83 21.92 -11.82 -18.79
CA TRP A 83 20.73 -11.77 -19.63
C TRP A 83 21.14 -12.07 -21.07
N GLU A 84 20.71 -13.20 -21.58
CA GLU A 84 20.94 -13.63 -22.95
C GLU A 84 19.62 -14.18 -23.50
N PRO A 85 19.16 -13.70 -24.66
CA PRO A 85 17.96 -14.26 -25.29
C PRO A 85 18.20 -15.73 -25.62
N PHE A 86 17.13 -16.52 -25.57
CA PHE A 86 17.19 -17.90 -26.03
C PHE A 86 17.48 -17.89 -27.54
N GLN A 87 18.60 -18.49 -27.92
CA GLN A 87 18.98 -18.64 -29.33
C GLN A 87 18.21 -19.82 -29.92
N GLU A 88 17.78 -19.68 -31.17
CA GLU A 88 17.18 -20.80 -31.90
C GLU A 88 18.25 -21.86 -32.15
N ASP A 89 18.11 -23.01 -31.49
CA ASP A 89 18.88 -24.22 -31.76
C ASP A 89 17.99 -25.15 -32.58
N VAL A 90 18.46 -25.56 -33.75
CA VAL A 90 17.72 -26.40 -34.68
C VAL A 90 17.46 -27.80 -34.10
N GLU A 91 18.36 -28.31 -33.25
CA GLU A 91 18.25 -29.64 -32.66
C GLU A 91 17.29 -29.66 -31.47
N LEU A 92 17.34 -28.62 -30.62
CA LEU A 92 16.49 -28.52 -29.43
C LEU A 92 15.12 -27.87 -29.73
N GLY A 93 15.00 -27.04 -30.77
CA GLY A 93 13.77 -26.35 -31.14
C GLY A 93 13.17 -25.54 -29.97
N SER A 94 11.89 -25.76 -29.67
CA SER A 94 11.21 -25.12 -28.52
C SER A 94 11.72 -25.61 -27.16
N SER A 95 12.45 -26.72 -27.09
CA SER A 95 12.83 -27.33 -25.81
C SER A 95 13.87 -26.58 -25.01
N ILE A 96 14.56 -25.62 -25.65
CA ILE A 96 15.45 -24.67 -25.00
C ILE A 96 14.66 -23.74 -24.06
N TYR A 97 13.40 -23.47 -24.39
CA TYR A 97 12.56 -22.59 -23.61
C TYR A 97 12.01 -23.34 -22.40
N PRO A 98 12.16 -22.79 -21.18
CA PRO A 98 11.58 -23.40 -20.00
C PRO A 98 10.06 -23.36 -20.05
N LEU A 99 9.42 -24.32 -19.40
CA LEU A 99 7.96 -24.36 -19.30
C LEU A 99 7.47 -23.31 -18.28
N VAL A 100 6.57 -22.43 -18.70
CA VAL A 100 6.08 -21.29 -17.90
C VAL A 100 4.58 -21.40 -17.64
N LEU A 101 4.20 -21.30 -16.37
CA LEU A 101 2.81 -21.16 -15.93
C LEU A 101 2.43 -19.68 -15.82
N VAL A 102 1.29 -19.30 -16.39
CA VAL A 102 0.70 -17.96 -16.24
C VAL A 102 -0.59 -18.08 -15.44
N GLN A 103 -0.58 -17.63 -14.19
CA GLN A 103 -1.77 -17.65 -13.33
C GLN A 103 -2.51 -16.30 -13.40
N VAL A 104 -3.82 -16.38 -13.69
CA VAL A 104 -4.73 -15.23 -13.71
C VAL A 104 -5.86 -15.47 -12.70
N PRO A 105 -5.68 -15.07 -11.42
CA PRO A 105 -6.74 -15.17 -10.42
C PRO A 105 -7.85 -14.14 -10.66
N MET A 106 -9.11 -14.58 -10.58
CA MET A 106 -10.30 -13.77 -10.83
C MET A 106 -11.35 -13.92 -9.72
N PHE A 107 -12.09 -12.85 -9.46
CA PHE A 107 -13.24 -12.86 -8.55
C PHE A 107 -14.25 -11.77 -8.91
N ASN A 108 -15.35 -12.16 -9.58
CA ASN A 108 -16.42 -11.28 -10.04
C ASN A 108 -15.93 -10.12 -10.95
N GLU A 109 -14.94 -10.39 -11.80
CA GLU A 109 -14.22 -9.38 -12.61
C GLU A 109 -14.83 -9.18 -14.00
N ARG A 110 -16.12 -8.77 -14.03
CA ARG A 110 -16.91 -8.68 -15.28
C ARG A 110 -16.34 -7.70 -16.31
N GLU A 111 -15.76 -6.59 -15.87
CA GLU A 111 -15.35 -5.50 -16.74
C GLU A 111 -13.99 -5.77 -17.41
N VAL A 112 -13.18 -6.65 -16.83
CA VAL A 112 -11.76 -6.80 -17.19
C VAL A 112 -11.36 -8.20 -17.65
N TYR A 113 -12.21 -9.24 -17.45
CA TYR A 113 -11.84 -10.63 -17.74
C TYR A 113 -11.33 -10.86 -19.18
N GLN A 114 -12.01 -10.31 -20.20
CA GLN A 114 -11.59 -10.51 -21.61
C GLN A 114 -10.22 -9.91 -21.89
N PHE A 115 -9.94 -8.74 -21.32
CA PHE A 115 -8.68 -8.05 -21.55
C PHE A 115 -7.51 -8.75 -20.87
N SER A 116 -7.69 -9.20 -19.61
CA SER A 116 -6.64 -9.90 -18.88
C SER A 116 -6.36 -11.29 -19.44
N ILE A 117 -7.39 -12.10 -19.71
CA ILE A 117 -7.22 -13.41 -20.35
C ILE A 117 -6.56 -13.24 -21.72
N GLY A 118 -7.11 -12.33 -22.53
CA GLY A 118 -6.55 -12.07 -23.85
C GLY A 118 -5.10 -11.58 -23.80
N ALA A 119 -4.71 -10.75 -22.83
CA ALA A 119 -3.34 -10.28 -22.69
C ALA A 119 -2.39 -11.41 -22.27
N ALA A 120 -2.82 -12.29 -21.36
CA ALA A 120 -2.07 -13.48 -20.97
C ALA A 120 -1.89 -14.46 -22.16
N CYS A 121 -2.94 -14.71 -22.94
CA CYS A 121 -2.90 -15.59 -24.10
C CYS A 121 -2.08 -15.03 -25.28
N ARG A 122 -1.79 -13.72 -25.30
CA ARG A 122 -0.97 -13.07 -26.35
C ARG A 122 0.51 -12.92 -25.97
N LEU A 123 0.95 -13.47 -24.85
CA LEU A 123 2.36 -13.50 -24.49
C LEU A 123 3.16 -14.27 -25.55
N SER A 124 4.27 -13.68 -25.99
CA SER A 124 5.17 -14.27 -26.96
C SER A 124 6.06 -15.30 -26.29
N TRP A 125 5.69 -16.57 -26.42
CA TRP A 125 6.43 -17.74 -25.95
C TRP A 125 6.04 -18.95 -26.80
N PRO A 126 6.89 -19.99 -26.94
CA PRO A 126 6.50 -21.19 -27.67
C PRO A 126 5.23 -21.80 -27.06
N SER A 127 4.27 -22.17 -27.91
CA SER A 127 2.92 -22.59 -27.49
C SER A 127 2.90 -23.88 -26.67
N ASP A 128 3.90 -24.75 -26.88
CA ASP A 128 4.14 -25.98 -26.11
C ASP A 128 4.90 -25.71 -24.79
N ARG A 129 5.38 -24.48 -24.58
CA ARG A 129 6.18 -24.06 -23.41
C ARG A 129 5.50 -23.02 -22.53
N ILE A 130 4.23 -22.70 -22.79
CA ILE A 130 3.42 -21.81 -21.97
C ILE A 130 2.10 -22.49 -21.60
N VAL A 131 1.69 -22.33 -20.34
CA VAL A 131 0.40 -22.80 -19.84
C VAL A 131 -0.32 -21.64 -19.19
N ILE A 132 -1.52 -21.30 -19.68
CA ILE A 132 -2.36 -20.27 -19.08
C ILE A 132 -3.33 -20.95 -18.08
N GLN A 133 -3.38 -20.48 -16.85
CA GLN A 133 -4.27 -20.98 -15.80
C GLN A 133 -5.13 -19.84 -15.26
N VAL A 134 -6.41 -19.86 -15.61
CA VAL A 134 -7.40 -18.93 -15.07
C VAL A 134 -8.01 -19.55 -13.81
N LEU A 135 -7.83 -18.88 -12.67
CA LEU A 135 -8.29 -19.35 -11.36
C LEU A 135 -9.50 -18.52 -10.93
N ASP A 136 -10.70 -19.03 -11.17
CA ASP A 136 -11.93 -18.26 -10.96
C ASP A 136 -12.65 -18.65 -9.66
N ASP A 137 -12.63 -17.72 -8.70
CA ASP A 137 -13.33 -17.79 -7.42
C ASP A 137 -14.70 -17.10 -7.45
N SER A 138 -15.15 -16.62 -8.62
CA SER A 138 -16.39 -15.86 -8.77
C SER A 138 -17.60 -16.60 -8.19
N THR A 139 -18.48 -15.82 -7.56
CA THR A 139 -19.73 -16.34 -6.96
C THR A 139 -20.94 -16.08 -7.85
N ASP A 140 -20.83 -15.14 -8.80
CA ASP A 140 -21.88 -14.84 -9.77
C ASP A 140 -21.83 -15.87 -10.92
N PRO A 141 -22.88 -16.70 -11.10
CA PRO A 141 -22.91 -17.70 -12.17
C PRO A 141 -22.77 -17.11 -13.58
N LEU A 142 -23.30 -15.90 -13.82
CA LEU A 142 -23.19 -15.24 -15.12
C LEU A 142 -21.74 -14.84 -15.42
N ILE A 143 -21.01 -14.35 -14.42
CA ILE A 143 -19.60 -13.99 -14.60
C ILE A 143 -18.77 -15.26 -14.84
N LYS A 144 -19.03 -16.34 -14.11
CA LYS A 144 -18.35 -17.63 -14.33
C LYS A 144 -18.52 -18.14 -15.75
N ASP A 145 -19.75 -18.07 -16.28
CA ASP A 145 -20.07 -18.50 -17.64
C ASP A 145 -19.31 -17.66 -18.69
N LEU A 146 -19.24 -16.34 -18.48
CA LEU A 146 -18.48 -15.43 -19.35
C LEU A 146 -16.98 -15.75 -19.35
N VAL A 147 -16.38 -15.96 -18.18
CA VAL A 147 -14.96 -16.28 -18.02
C VAL A 147 -14.64 -17.64 -18.66
N GLN A 148 -15.50 -18.64 -18.41
CA GLN A 148 -15.36 -19.97 -19.00
C GLN A 148 -15.44 -19.93 -20.53
N THR A 149 -16.43 -19.24 -21.09
CA THR A 149 -16.62 -19.09 -22.54
C THR A 149 -15.41 -18.42 -23.20
N GLU A 150 -14.83 -17.40 -22.55
CA GLU A 150 -13.60 -16.76 -23.05
C GLU A 150 -12.43 -17.73 -23.07
N CYS A 151 -12.25 -18.53 -22.00
CA CYS A 151 -11.21 -19.56 -21.94
C CYS A 151 -11.38 -20.61 -23.05
N GLU A 152 -12.61 -21.09 -23.27
CA GLU A 152 -12.95 -22.03 -24.34
C GLU A 152 -12.68 -21.45 -25.73
N SER A 153 -12.97 -20.15 -25.93
CA SER A 153 -12.64 -19.46 -27.18
C SER A 153 -11.13 -19.44 -27.46
N TRP A 154 -10.29 -19.19 -26.45
CA TRP A 154 -8.83 -19.24 -26.61
C TRP A 154 -8.32 -20.67 -26.78
N ALA A 155 -8.89 -21.65 -26.07
CA ALA A 155 -8.55 -23.06 -26.24
C ALA A 155 -8.84 -23.53 -27.68
N SER A 156 -9.96 -23.11 -28.28
CA SER A 156 -10.31 -23.43 -29.68
C SER A 156 -9.32 -22.88 -30.71
N LYS A 157 -8.52 -21.87 -30.34
CA LYS A 157 -7.44 -21.30 -31.15
C LYS A 157 -6.09 -22.01 -30.96
N GLY A 158 -6.06 -23.10 -30.18
CA GLY A 158 -4.86 -23.88 -29.90
C GLY A 158 -4.00 -23.32 -28.76
N ILE A 159 -4.50 -22.37 -27.96
CA ILE A 159 -3.79 -21.91 -26.77
C ILE A 159 -3.96 -22.95 -25.65
N ASN A 160 -2.86 -23.29 -24.98
CA ASN A 160 -2.89 -24.14 -23.81
C ASN A 160 -3.41 -23.35 -22.59
N ILE A 161 -4.73 -23.32 -22.43
CA ILE A 161 -5.42 -22.60 -21.35
C ILE A 161 -6.31 -23.54 -20.54
N HIS A 162 -6.25 -23.38 -19.21
CA HIS A 162 -7.04 -24.13 -18.25
C HIS A 162 -7.88 -23.19 -17.40
N TYR A 163 -9.20 -23.38 -17.44
CA TYR A 163 -10.14 -22.74 -16.53
C TYR A 163 -10.31 -23.63 -15.29
N GLN A 164 -10.04 -23.09 -14.11
CA GLN A 164 -10.08 -23.81 -12.84
C GLN A 164 -10.97 -23.08 -11.85
N VAL A 165 -11.86 -23.83 -11.21
CA VAL A 165 -12.76 -23.36 -10.16
C VAL A 165 -12.58 -24.22 -8.92
N ARG A 166 -12.88 -23.66 -7.75
CA ARG A 166 -12.87 -24.40 -6.47
C ARG A 166 -14.15 -24.18 -5.68
N ASP A 167 -14.49 -25.15 -4.84
CA ASP A 167 -15.76 -25.15 -4.09
C ASP A 167 -15.77 -24.24 -2.86
N ASN A 168 -14.62 -23.70 -2.46
CA ASN A 168 -14.50 -22.83 -1.31
C ASN A 168 -13.54 -21.68 -1.57
N ARG A 169 -13.83 -20.51 -0.98
CA ARG A 169 -12.99 -19.32 -1.10
C ARG A 169 -12.01 -19.14 0.06
N LYS A 170 -11.63 -20.23 0.74
CA LYS A 170 -10.73 -20.16 1.89
C LYS A 170 -9.37 -19.63 1.43
N GLY A 171 -8.87 -18.63 2.15
CA GLY A 171 -7.60 -17.99 1.84
C GLY A 171 -7.61 -17.08 0.61
N TYR A 172 -8.79 -16.77 0.04
CA TYR A 172 -8.95 -15.85 -1.10
C TYR A 172 -7.94 -16.15 -2.22
N LYS A 173 -7.30 -15.12 -2.79
CA LYS A 173 -6.27 -15.23 -3.84
C LYS A 173 -5.15 -16.22 -3.49
N ALA A 174 -4.63 -16.19 -2.25
CA ALA A 174 -3.58 -17.11 -1.80
C ALA A 174 -4.00 -18.58 -1.91
N GLY A 175 -5.24 -18.87 -1.52
CA GLY A 175 -5.82 -20.20 -1.63
C GLY A 175 -6.02 -20.63 -3.08
N ALA A 176 -6.50 -19.73 -3.95
CA ALA A 176 -6.68 -20.01 -5.37
C ALA A 176 -5.34 -20.33 -6.05
N LEU A 177 -4.31 -19.50 -5.82
CA LEU A 177 -2.95 -19.74 -6.34
C LEU A 177 -2.38 -21.06 -5.82
N LYS A 178 -2.59 -21.38 -4.54
CA LYS A 178 -2.14 -22.64 -3.93
C LYS A 178 -2.80 -23.87 -4.56
N GLU A 179 -4.12 -23.86 -4.73
CA GLU A 179 -4.83 -24.97 -5.38
C GLU A 179 -4.41 -25.09 -6.85
N GLY A 180 -4.24 -23.97 -7.54
CA GLY A 180 -3.75 -23.93 -8.92
C GLY A 180 -2.39 -24.61 -9.12
N LEU A 181 -1.47 -24.46 -8.17
CA LEU A 181 -0.15 -25.12 -8.23
C LEU A 181 -0.19 -26.64 -7.98
N LYS A 182 -1.33 -27.22 -7.55
CA LYS A 182 -1.43 -28.66 -7.32
C LYS A 182 -1.70 -29.47 -8.59
N HIS A 183 -2.11 -28.83 -9.68
CA HIS A 183 -2.37 -29.52 -10.94
C HIS A 183 -1.07 -30.08 -11.54
N GLU A 184 -1.15 -31.24 -12.18
CA GLU A 184 0.03 -31.92 -12.74
C GLU A 184 0.78 -31.08 -13.78
N TYR A 185 0.07 -30.37 -14.66
CA TYR A 185 0.70 -29.45 -15.63
C TYR A 185 1.44 -28.29 -14.94
N ALA A 186 0.95 -27.82 -13.78
CA ALA A 186 1.57 -26.73 -13.05
C ALA A 186 2.88 -27.18 -12.40
N LYS A 187 2.93 -28.41 -11.86
CA LYS A 187 4.13 -29.01 -11.26
C LYS A 187 5.28 -29.25 -12.26
N GLN A 188 4.96 -29.33 -13.55
CA GLN A 188 5.96 -29.49 -14.62
C GLN A 188 6.62 -28.16 -15.00
N CYS A 189 6.01 -27.03 -14.65
CA CYS A 189 6.53 -25.70 -15.00
C CYS A 189 7.74 -25.34 -14.14
N GLU A 190 8.72 -24.67 -14.72
CA GLU A 190 9.90 -24.18 -13.99
C GLU A 190 9.66 -22.79 -13.37
N TYR A 191 8.81 -22.00 -14.03
CA TYR A 191 8.48 -20.64 -13.64
C TYR A 191 6.97 -20.43 -13.58
N VAL A 192 6.54 -19.54 -12.68
CA VAL A 192 5.16 -19.06 -12.62
C VAL A 192 5.11 -17.54 -12.61
N VAL A 193 4.26 -16.97 -13.46
CA VAL A 193 3.93 -15.54 -13.45
C VAL A 193 2.49 -15.34 -12.99
N ILE A 194 2.26 -14.29 -12.21
CA ILE A 194 0.94 -13.95 -11.67
C ILE A 194 0.49 -12.61 -12.25
N PHE A 195 -0.67 -12.58 -12.91
CA PHE A 195 -1.34 -11.37 -13.37
C PHE A 195 -2.72 -11.23 -12.74
N ASP A 196 -2.95 -10.16 -11.98
CA ASP A 196 -4.30 -9.86 -11.48
C ASP A 196 -5.23 -9.53 -12.65
N ALA A 197 -6.54 -9.66 -12.44
CA ALA A 197 -7.55 -9.58 -13.50
C ALA A 197 -7.61 -8.23 -14.25
N ASP A 198 -6.97 -7.17 -13.75
CA ASP A 198 -6.85 -5.87 -14.43
C ASP A 198 -5.50 -5.64 -15.12
N PHE A 199 -4.58 -6.61 -15.05
CA PHE A 199 -3.23 -6.49 -15.61
C PHE A 199 -3.16 -6.92 -17.08
N GLN A 200 -2.47 -6.10 -17.86
CA GLN A 200 -2.28 -6.33 -19.29
C GLN A 200 -0.78 -6.26 -19.60
N PRO A 201 -0.07 -7.40 -19.59
CA PRO A 201 1.32 -7.47 -20.04
C PRO A 201 1.42 -7.24 -21.55
N GLU A 202 2.55 -6.68 -21.98
CA GLU A 202 2.91 -6.64 -23.40
C GLU A 202 3.39 -8.02 -23.87
N PRO A 203 3.28 -8.36 -25.17
CA PRO A 203 3.64 -9.69 -25.67
C PRO A 203 5.09 -10.11 -25.35
N ASP A 204 6.02 -9.15 -25.32
CA ASP A 204 7.45 -9.39 -25.05
C ASP A 204 7.77 -9.66 -23.57
N TYR A 205 6.79 -9.61 -22.66
CA TYR A 205 7.01 -9.68 -21.20
C TYR A 205 7.85 -10.88 -20.79
N LEU A 206 7.51 -12.10 -21.22
CA LEU A 206 8.24 -13.31 -20.82
C LEU A 206 9.68 -13.33 -21.34
N THR A 207 9.89 -12.90 -22.58
CA THR A 207 11.23 -12.79 -23.19
C THR A 207 12.12 -11.80 -22.46
N ARG A 208 11.54 -10.81 -21.77
CA ARG A 208 12.28 -9.80 -21.00
C ARG A 208 12.48 -10.17 -19.54
N THR A 209 11.77 -11.17 -19.01
CA THR A 209 11.87 -11.58 -17.60
C THR A 209 12.54 -12.94 -17.42
N ILE A 210 12.15 -13.95 -18.21
CA ILE A 210 12.57 -15.35 -18.01
C ILE A 210 14.08 -15.54 -18.15
N PRO A 211 14.78 -14.92 -19.13
CA PRO A 211 16.23 -15.11 -19.25
C PRO A 211 17.02 -14.72 -17.99
N PHE A 212 16.58 -13.70 -17.25
CA PHE A 212 17.21 -13.36 -15.98
C PHE A 212 17.11 -14.51 -14.97
N LEU A 213 15.96 -15.15 -14.84
CA LEU A 213 15.81 -16.30 -13.94
C LEU A 213 16.61 -17.50 -14.46
N HIS A 214 16.50 -17.82 -15.74
CA HIS A 214 17.15 -18.99 -16.32
C HIS A 214 18.69 -18.95 -16.16
N HIS A 215 19.31 -17.80 -16.43
CA HIS A 215 20.78 -17.67 -16.39
C HIS A 215 21.36 -17.32 -15.02
N ASN A 216 20.53 -17.03 -14.01
CA ASN A 216 20.99 -16.66 -12.67
C ASN A 216 20.27 -17.52 -11.62
N PRO A 217 20.85 -18.67 -11.23
CA PRO A 217 20.22 -19.65 -10.36
C PRO A 217 19.81 -19.14 -8.98
N GLU A 218 20.40 -18.04 -8.48
CA GLU A 218 20.06 -17.47 -7.17
C GLU A 218 18.88 -16.49 -7.20
N LEU A 219 18.38 -16.13 -8.38
CA LEU A 219 17.18 -15.30 -8.53
C LEU A 219 15.93 -16.16 -8.33
N ALA A 220 15.09 -15.73 -7.40
CA ALA A 220 13.77 -16.32 -7.17
C ALA A 220 12.63 -15.55 -7.82
N LEU A 221 12.77 -14.22 -7.94
CA LEU A 221 11.73 -13.32 -8.41
C LEU A 221 12.30 -12.27 -9.35
N VAL A 222 11.63 -12.06 -10.47
CA VAL A 222 11.76 -10.89 -11.33
C VAL A 222 10.45 -10.11 -11.30
N GLN A 223 10.46 -8.90 -10.76
CA GLN A 223 9.30 -8.01 -10.63
C GLN A 223 9.35 -6.90 -11.69
N ALA A 224 8.27 -6.76 -12.46
CA ALA A 224 8.08 -5.66 -13.39
C ALA A 224 7.35 -4.47 -12.73
N ARG A 225 7.45 -3.30 -13.36
CA ARG A 225 6.82 -2.06 -12.91
C ARG A 225 5.36 -1.96 -13.33
N TRP A 226 4.52 -1.43 -12.45
CA TRP A 226 3.12 -1.13 -12.78
C TRP A 226 3.00 0.19 -13.54
N LYS A 227 2.06 0.25 -14.48
CA LYS A 227 1.73 1.44 -15.25
C LYS A 227 0.23 1.66 -15.27
N PHE A 228 -0.21 2.78 -14.72
CA PHE A 228 -1.63 3.05 -14.54
C PHE A 228 -2.26 3.64 -15.80
N VAL A 229 -3.34 3.02 -16.29
CA VAL A 229 -4.04 3.50 -17.49
C VAL A 229 -4.99 4.65 -17.22
N ASN A 230 -5.48 4.77 -15.98
CA ASN A 230 -6.51 5.71 -15.56
C ASN A 230 -6.02 6.80 -14.59
N SER A 231 -4.70 7.06 -14.54
CA SER A 231 -4.14 8.10 -13.65
C SER A 231 -4.57 9.53 -14.00
N ASN A 232 -5.22 9.71 -15.15
CA ASN A 232 -5.74 11.01 -15.61
C ASN A 232 -7.25 11.18 -15.40
N ASP A 233 -7.94 10.19 -14.83
CA ASP A 233 -9.41 10.20 -14.73
C ASP A 233 -9.93 11.21 -13.70
N CYS A 234 -9.26 11.33 -12.55
CA CYS A 234 -9.56 12.34 -11.54
C CYS A 234 -8.35 12.68 -10.66
N LEU A 235 -8.53 13.64 -9.75
CA LEU A 235 -7.48 14.04 -8.81
C LEU A 235 -7.07 12.90 -7.87
N LEU A 236 -8.02 12.04 -7.46
CA LEU A 236 -7.76 10.88 -6.61
C LEU A 236 -6.81 9.88 -7.30
N THR A 237 -7.08 9.50 -8.54
CA THR A 237 -6.20 8.59 -9.30
C THR A 237 -4.85 9.23 -9.57
N ARG A 238 -4.80 10.57 -9.73
CA ARG A 238 -3.52 11.27 -9.88
C ARG A 238 -2.67 11.28 -8.62
N MET A 239 -3.28 11.51 -7.45
CA MET A 239 -2.60 11.45 -6.16
C MET A 239 -2.09 10.04 -5.85
N GLN A 240 -2.86 9.00 -6.20
CA GLN A 240 -2.44 7.61 -6.07
C GLN A 240 -1.20 7.29 -6.90
N GLU A 241 -1.17 7.74 -8.17
CA GLU A 241 0.01 7.60 -9.01
C GLU A 241 1.24 8.24 -8.35
N MET A 242 1.12 9.47 -7.83
CA MET A 242 2.23 10.15 -7.15
C MET A 242 2.80 9.32 -5.99
N SER A 243 1.93 8.71 -5.18
CA SER A 243 2.35 7.88 -4.04
C SER A 243 2.99 6.56 -4.48
N LEU A 244 2.45 5.92 -5.52
CA LEU A 244 2.95 4.63 -6.02
C LEU A 244 4.21 4.76 -6.86
N ASP A 245 4.40 5.85 -7.60
CA ASP A 245 5.59 6.04 -8.42
C ASP A 245 6.86 6.13 -7.57
N TYR A 246 6.81 6.69 -6.35
CA TYR A 246 7.93 6.63 -5.41
C TYR A 246 8.26 5.18 -5.02
N HIS A 247 7.25 4.37 -4.69
CA HIS A 247 7.44 2.97 -4.34
C HIS A 247 8.17 2.20 -5.45
N PHE A 248 7.77 2.41 -6.71
CA PHE A 248 8.37 1.73 -7.86
C PHE A 248 9.74 2.27 -8.25
N LYS A 249 9.88 3.58 -8.42
CA LYS A 249 11.11 4.21 -8.93
C LYS A 249 12.21 4.32 -7.89
N VAL A 250 11.87 4.27 -6.60
CA VAL A 250 12.85 4.45 -5.52
C VAL A 250 12.94 3.22 -4.62
N GLU A 251 11.84 2.78 -4.01
CA GLU A 251 11.91 1.71 -3.00
C GLU A 251 12.29 0.35 -3.60
N GLN A 252 11.64 -0.08 -4.70
CA GLN A 252 11.94 -1.35 -5.35
C GLN A 252 13.28 -1.33 -6.08
N GLU A 253 13.61 -0.22 -6.76
CA GLU A 253 14.91 -0.03 -7.39
C GLU A 253 16.05 -0.10 -6.35
N SER A 254 15.96 0.67 -5.26
CA SER A 254 16.98 0.65 -4.20
C SER A 254 17.17 -0.77 -3.63
N GLY A 255 16.08 -1.50 -3.39
CA GLY A 255 16.14 -2.89 -2.93
C GLY A 255 16.86 -3.79 -3.93
N SER A 256 16.51 -3.71 -5.21
CA SER A 256 17.12 -4.52 -6.25
C SER A 256 18.60 -4.17 -6.52
N ILE A 257 18.98 -2.89 -6.44
CA ILE A 257 20.36 -2.43 -6.63
C ILE A 257 21.27 -2.95 -5.53
N THR A 258 20.81 -2.88 -4.28
CA THR A 258 21.62 -3.24 -3.09
C THR A 258 21.53 -4.72 -2.72
N HIS A 259 20.80 -5.52 -3.51
CA HIS A 259 20.39 -6.89 -3.15
C HIS A 259 19.69 -6.98 -1.79
N ALA A 260 19.12 -5.86 -1.32
CA ALA A 260 18.30 -5.81 -0.12
C ALA A 260 16.90 -6.33 -0.44
N PHE A 261 16.19 -6.74 0.61
CA PHE A 261 14.83 -7.24 0.45
C PHE A 261 13.89 -6.14 -0.08
N PHE A 262 13.07 -6.49 -1.06
CA PHE A 262 11.87 -5.74 -1.43
C PHE A 262 10.71 -6.73 -1.60
N GLY A 263 9.48 -6.24 -1.38
CA GLY A 263 8.29 -7.09 -1.47
C GLY A 263 7.90 -7.39 -2.93
N PHE A 264 7.38 -8.59 -3.16
CA PHE A 264 6.58 -8.89 -4.35
C PHE A 264 5.28 -8.09 -4.28
N ASN A 265 4.86 -7.50 -5.39
CA ASN A 265 3.67 -6.64 -5.43
C ASN A 265 2.34 -7.42 -5.54
N GLY A 266 2.41 -8.75 -5.49
CA GLY A 266 1.26 -9.63 -5.68
C GLY A 266 0.93 -9.95 -7.14
N THR A 267 1.54 -9.24 -8.09
CA THR A 267 1.31 -9.43 -9.53
C THR A 267 2.43 -8.81 -10.37
N ALA A 268 2.44 -9.07 -11.67
CA ALA A 268 3.45 -8.62 -12.63
C ALA A 268 4.88 -9.03 -12.20
N GLY A 269 5.00 -10.22 -11.63
CA GLY A 269 6.29 -10.80 -11.26
C GLY A 269 6.33 -12.28 -11.60
N VAL A 270 7.51 -12.72 -12.01
CA VAL A 270 7.81 -14.11 -12.37
C VAL A 270 8.63 -14.74 -11.25
N TRP A 271 8.15 -15.87 -10.77
CA TRP A 271 8.77 -16.67 -9.72
C TRP A 271 9.38 -17.95 -10.29
N ARG A 272 10.52 -18.36 -9.73
CA ARG A 272 11.01 -19.74 -9.84
C ARG A 272 10.16 -20.65 -8.96
N MET A 273 9.68 -21.77 -9.49
CA MET A 273 8.87 -22.72 -8.73
C MET A 273 9.60 -23.28 -7.52
N ASP A 274 10.86 -23.70 -7.67
CA ASP A 274 11.68 -24.20 -6.55
C ASP A 274 11.76 -23.21 -5.38
N ALA A 275 11.83 -21.91 -5.67
CA ALA A 275 11.90 -20.88 -4.64
C ALA A 275 10.56 -20.70 -3.89
N ILE A 276 9.43 -20.93 -4.57
CA ILE A 276 8.10 -20.99 -3.94
C ILE A 276 8.01 -22.23 -3.05
N GLU A 277 8.41 -23.39 -3.55
CA GLU A 277 8.36 -24.66 -2.83
C GLU A 277 9.26 -24.65 -1.58
N GLU A 278 10.50 -24.19 -1.69
CA GLU A 278 11.45 -24.11 -0.58
C GLU A 278 10.98 -23.14 0.52
N ALA A 279 10.24 -22.09 0.14
CA ALA A 279 9.60 -21.16 1.06
C ALA A 279 8.35 -21.76 1.75
N GLY A 280 7.85 -22.90 1.27
CA GLY A 280 6.64 -23.58 1.77
C GLY A 280 5.35 -23.13 1.10
N GLY A 281 5.42 -22.62 -0.13
CA GLY A 281 4.27 -22.25 -0.95
C GLY A 281 3.53 -20.98 -0.52
N TRP A 282 2.34 -20.79 -1.09
CA TRP A 282 1.41 -19.72 -0.71
C TRP A 282 0.79 -20.01 0.67
N LYS A 283 0.78 -18.98 1.54
CA LYS A 283 0.18 -19.03 2.87
C LYS A 283 -0.87 -17.95 3.00
N ASP A 284 -2.03 -18.30 3.57
CA ASP A 284 -3.21 -17.45 3.74
C ASP A 284 -3.35 -16.87 5.16
N ARG A 285 -2.28 -16.88 5.94
CA ARG A 285 -2.28 -16.44 7.35
C ARG A 285 -2.49 -14.93 7.54
N THR A 286 -2.39 -14.14 6.48
CA THR A 286 -2.63 -12.68 6.45
C THR A 286 -3.22 -12.28 5.09
N THR A 287 -3.66 -11.03 4.96
CA THR A 287 -4.20 -10.45 3.70
C THR A 287 -3.11 -10.02 2.70
N VAL A 288 -1.84 -10.32 2.98
CA VAL A 288 -0.66 -10.00 2.16
C VAL A 288 0.17 -11.27 1.92
N GLU A 289 -0.45 -12.25 1.27
CA GLU A 289 0.18 -13.53 0.93
C GLU A 289 1.44 -13.37 0.08
N ASP A 290 1.46 -12.33 -0.74
CA ASP A 290 2.53 -11.91 -1.63
C ASP A 290 3.77 -11.49 -0.86
N MET A 291 3.60 -10.60 0.11
CA MET A 291 4.67 -10.15 1.00
C MET A 291 5.15 -11.27 1.90
N ASP A 292 4.24 -12.13 2.39
CA ASP A 292 4.59 -13.29 3.20
C ASP A 292 5.52 -14.25 2.43
N LEU A 293 5.14 -14.62 1.20
CA LEU A 293 5.98 -15.44 0.33
C LEU A 293 7.34 -14.76 0.09
N ALA A 294 7.34 -13.49 -0.27
CA ALA A 294 8.58 -12.74 -0.50
C ALA A 294 9.50 -12.75 0.72
N VAL A 295 9.00 -12.46 1.93
CA VAL A 295 9.82 -12.48 3.14
C VAL A 295 10.40 -13.86 3.37
N ARG A 296 9.58 -14.92 3.30
CA ARG A 296 10.05 -16.30 3.50
C ARG A 296 11.11 -16.70 2.50
N THR A 297 10.91 -16.42 1.21
CA THR A 297 11.89 -16.72 0.16
C THR A 297 13.18 -15.90 0.37
N GLY A 298 13.07 -14.63 0.76
CA GLY A 298 14.22 -13.81 1.13
C GLY A 298 15.01 -14.36 2.33
N LEU A 299 14.32 -14.92 3.34
CA LEU A 299 14.90 -15.59 4.50
C LEU A 299 15.54 -16.95 4.18
N LYS A 300 15.29 -17.50 2.99
CA LYS A 300 15.96 -18.70 2.48
C LYS A 300 17.26 -18.37 1.73
N GLY A 301 17.54 -17.09 1.48
CA GLY A 301 18.80 -16.62 0.86
C GLY A 301 18.63 -16.15 -0.58
N TRP A 302 17.48 -16.40 -1.19
CA TRP A 302 17.18 -15.97 -2.57
C TRP A 302 17.27 -14.46 -2.77
N LYS A 303 17.61 -14.09 -4.01
CA LYS A 303 17.68 -12.71 -4.48
C LYS A 303 16.48 -12.38 -5.37
N PHE A 304 16.11 -11.10 -5.39
CA PHE A 304 15.05 -10.57 -6.25
C PHE A 304 15.60 -9.49 -7.18
N LEU A 305 15.05 -9.45 -8.39
CA LEU A 305 15.37 -8.47 -9.41
C LEU A 305 14.13 -7.63 -9.72
N TYR A 306 14.29 -6.31 -9.73
CA TYR A 306 13.27 -5.38 -10.20
C TYR A 306 13.69 -4.80 -11.55
N ILE A 307 12.77 -4.76 -12.52
CA ILE A 307 13.00 -4.22 -13.85
C ILE A 307 12.09 -2.99 -14.05
N GLY A 308 12.56 -1.81 -13.65
CA GLY A 308 11.79 -0.56 -13.77
C GLY A 308 11.45 -0.13 -15.20
N SER A 309 12.17 -0.66 -16.20
CA SER A 309 11.94 -0.39 -17.63
C SER A 309 10.83 -1.25 -18.26
N LEU A 310 10.45 -2.36 -17.61
CA LEU A 310 9.39 -3.25 -18.06
C LEU A 310 8.08 -2.86 -17.36
N HIS A 311 7.11 -2.39 -18.14
CA HIS A 311 5.86 -1.84 -17.63
C HIS A 311 4.71 -2.80 -17.91
N VAL A 312 3.86 -3.05 -16.92
CA VAL A 312 2.60 -3.79 -17.07
C VAL A 312 1.45 -2.87 -16.75
N LYS A 313 0.49 -2.78 -17.68
CA LYS A 313 -0.65 -1.86 -17.55
C LYS A 313 -1.64 -2.39 -16.53
N ASN A 314 -2.19 -1.51 -15.68
CA ASN A 314 -3.24 -1.84 -14.71
C ASN A 314 -4.10 -0.63 -14.34
N GLU A 315 -5.14 -0.83 -13.51
CA GLU A 315 -6.07 0.21 -13.07
C GLU A 315 -5.89 0.60 -11.60
N LEU A 316 -5.98 1.92 -11.34
CA LEU A 316 -6.11 2.48 -10.00
C LEU A 316 -7.59 2.48 -9.56
N PRO A 317 -7.87 2.29 -8.26
CA PRO A 317 -9.19 2.52 -7.70
C PRO A 317 -9.66 3.96 -7.98
N SER A 318 -10.76 4.12 -8.72
CA SER A 318 -11.29 5.44 -9.10
C SER A 318 -12.31 6.00 -8.09
N SER A 319 -12.81 5.17 -7.17
CA SER A 319 -13.67 5.59 -6.06
C SER A 319 -12.89 5.64 -4.73
N LEU A 320 -13.20 6.62 -3.88
CA LEU A 320 -12.58 6.74 -2.55
C LEU A 320 -12.85 5.49 -1.69
N LYS A 321 -14.04 4.90 -1.80
CA LYS A 321 -14.42 3.69 -1.06
C LYS A 321 -13.48 2.52 -1.41
N ALA A 322 -13.31 2.22 -2.70
CA ALA A 322 -12.42 1.16 -3.17
C ALA A 322 -10.96 1.43 -2.77
N PHE A 323 -10.50 2.67 -2.92
CA PHE A 323 -9.16 3.07 -2.50
C PHE A 323 -8.93 2.84 -1.00
N ARG A 324 -9.88 3.20 -0.13
CA ARG A 324 -9.77 2.97 1.31
C ARG A 324 -9.69 1.49 1.67
N TYR A 325 -10.46 0.62 1.03
CA TYR A 325 -10.35 -0.82 1.27
C TYR A 325 -8.96 -1.35 0.87
N GLN A 326 -8.43 -0.90 -0.27
CA GLN A 326 -7.07 -1.23 -0.70
C GLN A 326 -6.03 -0.75 0.32
N GLN A 327 -6.07 0.52 0.73
CA GLN A 327 -5.14 1.10 1.70
C GLN A 327 -5.24 0.43 3.08
N HIS A 328 -6.44 -0.01 3.48
CA HIS A 328 -6.63 -0.78 4.71
C HIS A 328 -5.83 -2.08 4.65
N ARG A 329 -6.00 -2.88 3.59
CA ARG A 329 -5.28 -4.15 3.40
C ARG A 329 -3.76 -3.92 3.36
N TRP A 330 -3.32 -2.92 2.62
CA TRP A 330 -1.89 -2.60 2.45
C TRP A 330 -1.20 -2.01 3.68
N SER A 331 -1.97 -1.58 4.69
CA SER A 331 -1.41 -1.09 5.97
C SER A 331 -1.59 -2.12 7.11
N CYS A 332 -2.76 -2.76 7.17
CA CYS A 332 -3.09 -3.78 8.16
C CYS A 332 -2.32 -5.09 7.92
N GLY A 333 -2.27 -5.55 6.67
CA GLY A 333 -1.61 -6.80 6.29
C GLY A 333 -0.14 -6.83 6.68
N PRO A 334 0.70 -5.87 6.26
CA PRO A 334 2.12 -5.86 6.61
C PRO A 334 2.38 -5.72 8.11
N ALA A 335 1.54 -4.97 8.83
CA ALA A 335 1.63 -4.83 10.28
C ALA A 335 1.34 -6.16 11.01
N ASN A 336 0.32 -6.89 10.57
CA ASN A 336 0.03 -8.23 11.08
C ASN A 336 1.13 -9.23 10.72
N LEU A 337 1.61 -9.19 9.47
CA LEU A 337 2.71 -10.05 9.03
C LEU A 337 3.99 -9.80 9.83
N PHE A 338 4.32 -8.54 10.13
CA PHE A 338 5.47 -8.20 10.96
C PHE A 338 5.41 -8.91 12.32
N ARG A 339 4.27 -8.80 13.02
CA ARG A 339 4.05 -9.48 14.30
C ARG A 339 4.23 -10.99 14.19
N LYS A 340 3.64 -11.63 13.17
CA LYS A 340 3.70 -13.09 12.97
C LYS A 340 5.09 -13.58 12.56
N MET A 341 5.83 -12.78 11.80
CA MET A 341 7.15 -13.14 11.27
C MET A 341 8.31 -12.69 12.15
N PHE A 342 8.08 -11.86 13.17
CA PHE A 342 9.13 -11.24 13.98
C PHE A 342 10.13 -12.28 14.51
N TYR A 343 9.64 -13.32 15.17
CA TYR A 343 10.48 -14.37 15.75
C TYR A 343 11.14 -15.24 14.67
N GLU A 344 10.43 -15.55 13.58
CA GLU A 344 10.95 -16.32 12.45
C GLU A 344 12.13 -15.60 11.77
N ILE A 345 12.05 -14.28 11.59
CA ILE A 345 13.12 -13.45 11.03
C ILE A 345 14.31 -13.38 12.00
N LEU A 346 14.05 -13.11 13.29
CA LEU A 346 15.10 -12.92 14.29
C LEU A 346 15.97 -14.19 14.46
N THR A 347 15.31 -15.35 14.54
CA THR A 347 15.97 -16.64 14.81
C THR A 347 16.51 -17.34 13.57
N ASN A 348 16.22 -16.84 12.37
CA ASN A 348 16.69 -17.45 11.12
C ASN A 348 18.22 -17.56 11.07
N LYS A 349 18.79 -18.74 10.80
CA LYS A 349 20.25 -18.93 10.76
C LYS A 349 20.87 -18.83 9.36
N ARG A 350 20.05 -18.76 8.31
CA ARG A 350 20.49 -18.77 6.91
C ARG A 350 20.90 -17.41 6.39
N VAL A 351 20.28 -16.34 6.89
CA VAL A 351 20.59 -14.97 6.47
C VAL A 351 21.44 -14.21 7.49
N SER A 352 22.25 -13.27 7.00
CA SER A 352 23.11 -12.43 7.82
C SER A 352 22.30 -11.55 8.79
N TRP A 353 22.92 -11.17 9.90
CA TRP A 353 22.34 -10.21 10.86
C TRP A 353 21.93 -8.89 10.21
N GLY A 354 22.72 -8.39 9.26
CA GLY A 354 22.38 -7.18 8.49
C GLY A 354 21.08 -7.32 7.70
N LYS A 355 20.86 -8.45 7.02
CA LYS A 355 19.60 -8.70 6.29
C LYS A 355 18.41 -8.79 7.23
N LYS A 356 18.57 -9.44 8.40
CA LYS A 356 17.51 -9.48 9.43
C LYS A 356 17.16 -8.10 9.95
N PHE A 357 18.19 -7.31 10.30
CA PHE A 357 18.00 -5.96 10.78
C PHE A 357 17.29 -5.10 9.73
N TYR A 358 17.73 -5.13 8.49
CA TYR A 358 17.08 -4.41 7.39
C TYR A 358 15.61 -4.82 7.23
N VAL A 359 15.27 -6.11 7.27
CA VAL A 359 13.87 -6.56 7.14
C VAL A 359 13.03 -6.13 8.35
N LEU A 360 13.51 -6.31 9.59
CA LEU A 360 12.76 -5.97 10.79
C LEU A 360 12.63 -4.46 11.00
N TYR A 361 13.75 -3.75 10.94
CA TYR A 361 13.83 -2.33 11.24
C TYR A 361 13.43 -1.48 10.03
N SER A 362 14.16 -1.60 8.91
CA SER A 362 13.99 -0.68 7.78
C SER A 362 12.70 -0.98 6.99
N PHE A 363 12.46 -2.25 6.63
CA PHE A 363 11.28 -2.66 5.86
C PHE A 363 9.99 -2.67 6.67
N PHE A 364 9.91 -3.42 7.77
CA PHE A 364 8.67 -3.51 8.53
C PHE A 364 8.45 -2.33 9.47
N PHE A 365 9.38 -2.06 10.39
CA PHE A 365 9.16 -1.06 11.42
C PHE A 365 9.10 0.36 10.84
N VAL A 366 10.14 0.84 10.18
CA VAL A 366 10.18 2.22 9.66
C VAL A 366 9.16 2.42 8.54
N ARG A 367 9.19 1.59 7.48
CA ARG A 367 8.35 1.81 6.29
C ARG A 367 6.89 1.42 6.45
N LYS A 368 6.55 0.34 7.17
CA LYS A 368 5.15 -0.14 7.27
C LYS A 368 4.43 0.25 8.57
N ILE A 369 5.16 0.67 9.61
CA ILE A 369 4.56 1.07 10.90
C ILE A 369 4.78 2.56 11.15
N ILE A 370 6.05 2.98 11.30
CA ILE A 370 6.39 4.35 11.70
C ILE A 370 5.88 5.36 10.68
N ALA A 371 6.06 5.12 9.38
CA ALA A 371 5.58 6.02 8.33
C ALA A 371 4.09 6.35 8.44
N HIS A 372 3.25 5.38 8.84
CA HIS A 372 1.81 5.61 9.00
C HIS A 372 1.47 6.33 10.31
N ILE A 373 2.15 5.98 11.41
CA ILE A 373 1.93 6.59 12.73
C ILE A 373 2.40 8.04 12.74
N VAL A 374 3.64 8.31 12.34
CA VAL A 374 4.23 9.66 12.43
C VAL A 374 3.49 10.66 11.56
N THR A 375 3.06 10.25 10.35
CA THR A 375 2.33 11.14 9.44
C THR A 375 1.01 11.60 10.06
N PHE A 376 0.26 10.70 10.70
CA PHE A 376 -0.98 11.12 11.34
C PHE A 376 -0.71 11.88 12.64
N VAL A 377 0.08 11.30 13.54
CA VAL A 377 0.25 11.85 14.90
C VAL A 377 0.96 13.19 14.87
N LEU A 378 2.02 13.37 14.07
CA LEU A 378 2.70 14.66 13.99
C LEU A 378 1.82 15.74 13.37
N TYR A 379 1.32 15.50 12.15
CA TYR A 379 0.66 16.57 11.36
C TYR A 379 -0.80 16.80 11.73
N CYS A 380 -1.51 15.78 12.23
CA CYS A 380 -2.95 15.87 12.52
C CYS A 380 -3.27 15.90 14.02
N VAL A 381 -2.29 15.67 14.90
CA VAL A 381 -2.50 15.69 16.37
C VAL A 381 -1.53 16.64 17.07
N VAL A 382 -0.21 16.42 16.96
CA VAL A 382 0.80 17.18 17.71
C VAL A 382 0.86 18.64 17.26
N ILE A 383 0.91 18.92 15.95
CA ILE A 383 0.91 20.31 15.45
C ILE A 383 -0.37 21.05 15.89
N PRO A 384 -1.59 20.55 15.62
CA PRO A 384 -2.82 21.21 16.10
C PRO A 384 -2.89 21.39 17.62
N ALA A 385 -2.40 20.41 18.41
CA ALA A 385 -2.40 20.49 19.86
C ALA A 385 -1.36 21.52 20.38
N SER A 386 -0.20 21.63 19.73
CA SER A 386 0.83 22.60 20.11
C SER A 386 0.38 24.06 19.96
N VAL A 387 -0.58 24.34 19.08
CA VAL A 387 -1.22 25.65 18.95
C VAL A 387 -2.00 26.02 20.22
N LEU A 388 -2.71 25.05 20.81
CA LEU A 388 -3.50 25.25 22.03
C LEU A 388 -2.62 25.26 23.29
N ILE A 389 -1.45 24.63 23.21
CA ILE A 389 -0.48 24.46 24.31
C ILE A 389 0.87 25.07 23.88
N PRO A 390 0.99 26.41 23.90
CA PRO A 390 2.17 27.12 23.37
C PRO A 390 3.48 26.83 24.12
N GLU A 391 3.41 26.20 25.29
CA GLU A 391 4.57 25.72 26.03
C GLU A 391 5.32 24.59 25.30
N VAL A 392 4.67 23.89 24.36
CA VAL A 392 5.28 22.83 23.56
C VAL A 392 5.69 23.38 22.20
N GLU A 393 6.96 23.77 22.08
CA GLU A 393 7.52 24.30 20.85
C GLU A 393 8.12 23.20 19.97
N ILE A 394 7.54 23.01 18.77
CA ILE A 394 8.06 22.04 17.81
C ILE A 394 9.17 22.69 16.97
N PRO A 395 10.36 22.09 16.88
CA PRO A 395 11.46 22.69 16.14
C PRO A 395 11.19 22.71 14.63
N ARG A 396 11.60 23.82 13.97
CA ARG A 396 11.37 24.08 12.53
C ARG A 396 11.91 22.99 11.61
N TRP A 397 12.99 22.32 12.00
CA TRP A 397 13.55 21.22 11.20
C TRP A 397 12.59 20.03 11.11
N GLY A 398 11.79 19.78 12.15
CA GLY A 398 10.82 18.69 12.21
C GLY A 398 9.51 19.01 11.51
N THR A 399 9.09 20.28 11.50
CA THR A 399 7.82 20.72 10.88
C THR A 399 7.97 21.18 9.43
N ILE A 400 9.15 21.69 9.04
CA ILE A 400 9.36 22.29 7.71
C ILE A 400 10.43 21.52 6.93
N TYR A 401 11.67 21.44 7.44
CA TYR A 401 12.79 20.96 6.62
C TYR A 401 12.69 19.48 6.26
N ILE A 402 12.58 18.58 7.26
CA ILE A 402 12.44 17.14 7.01
C ILE A 402 11.22 16.83 6.13
N PRO A 403 10.01 17.34 6.45
CA PRO A 403 8.82 17.03 5.66
C PRO A 403 8.93 17.54 4.23
N THR A 404 9.50 18.73 4.02
CA THR A 404 9.71 19.30 2.68
C THR A 404 10.67 18.44 1.88
N ILE A 405 11.80 18.01 2.45
CA ILE A 405 12.76 17.17 1.75
C ILE A 405 12.13 15.81 1.40
N ILE A 406 11.45 15.14 2.35
CA ILE A 406 10.76 13.87 2.08
C ILE A 406 9.72 14.04 0.96
N THR A 407 8.97 15.13 0.99
CA THR A 407 7.95 15.45 -0.02
C THR A 407 8.58 15.67 -1.40
N LEU A 408 9.69 16.40 -1.48
CA LEU A 408 10.43 16.60 -2.73
C LEU A 408 11.02 15.29 -3.26
N LEU A 409 11.62 14.45 -2.39
CA LEU A 409 12.13 13.13 -2.76
C LEU A 409 11.03 12.24 -3.35
N ASN A 410 9.81 12.31 -2.81
CA ASN A 410 8.66 11.59 -3.36
C ASN A 410 8.22 12.18 -4.71
N ALA A 411 8.15 13.51 -4.82
CA ALA A 411 7.65 14.21 -6.00
C ALA A 411 8.57 14.06 -7.23
N VAL A 412 9.89 13.87 -7.05
CA VAL A 412 10.83 13.55 -8.13
C VAL A 412 10.41 12.29 -8.90
N GLY A 413 9.74 11.35 -8.23
CA GLY A 413 9.17 10.17 -8.87
C GLY A 413 8.12 10.51 -9.93
N THR A 414 7.39 11.63 -9.81
CA THR A 414 6.29 11.99 -10.73
C THR A 414 6.37 13.47 -11.14
N PRO A 415 7.36 13.89 -11.97
CA PRO A 415 7.57 15.30 -12.29
C PRO A 415 6.36 15.97 -12.94
N ARG A 416 5.59 15.22 -13.75
CA ARG A 416 4.39 15.70 -14.43
C ARG A 416 3.29 16.21 -13.48
N SER A 417 3.33 15.81 -12.21
CA SER A 417 2.31 16.13 -11.20
C SER A 417 2.86 17.01 -10.08
N PHE A 418 4.04 17.60 -10.26
CA PHE A 418 4.69 18.43 -9.24
C PHE A 418 3.81 19.61 -8.80
N TYR A 419 3.03 20.19 -9.72
CA TYR A 419 2.08 21.27 -9.41
C TYR A 419 0.96 20.87 -8.43
N LEU A 420 0.77 19.56 -8.18
CA LEU A 420 -0.23 19.03 -7.24
C LEU A 420 0.35 18.70 -5.86
N ILE A 421 1.62 19.02 -5.60
CA ILE A 421 2.35 18.56 -4.40
C ILE A 421 1.66 18.96 -3.10
N VAL A 422 1.09 20.17 -3.01
CA VAL A 422 0.37 20.64 -1.82
C VAL A 422 -0.89 19.80 -1.60
N PHE A 423 -1.70 19.61 -2.64
CA PHE A 423 -2.90 18.76 -2.56
C PHE A 423 -2.55 17.32 -2.19
N TRP A 424 -1.46 16.80 -2.75
CA TRP A 424 -0.97 15.46 -2.44
C TRP A 424 -0.58 15.31 -0.96
N VAL A 425 0.18 16.25 -0.39
CA VAL A 425 0.52 16.24 1.05
C VAL A 425 -0.73 16.26 1.92
N LEU A 426 -1.67 17.15 1.63
CA LEU A 426 -2.92 17.26 2.38
C LEU A 426 -3.74 15.97 2.31
N PHE A 427 -3.82 15.36 1.12
CA PHE A 427 -4.50 14.09 0.91
C PHE A 427 -3.81 12.93 1.63
N GLU A 428 -2.48 12.85 1.59
CA GLU A 428 -1.71 11.86 2.33
C GLU A 428 -1.88 11.99 3.84
N ASN A 429 -1.99 13.21 4.37
CA ASN A 429 -2.33 13.46 5.77
C ASN A 429 -3.74 12.98 6.11
N VAL A 430 -4.75 13.20 5.26
CA VAL A 430 -6.09 12.64 5.48
C VAL A 430 -6.06 11.12 5.47
N MET A 431 -5.37 10.52 4.50
CA MET A 431 -5.25 9.07 4.38
C MET A 431 -4.41 8.43 5.49
N SER A 432 -3.53 9.20 6.14
CA SER A 432 -2.72 8.72 7.28
C SER A 432 -3.59 8.28 8.46
N LEU A 433 -4.75 8.92 8.70
CA LEU A 433 -5.72 8.49 9.71
C LEU A 433 -6.17 7.05 9.45
N HIS A 434 -6.54 6.76 8.20
CA HIS A 434 -7.05 5.46 7.79
C HIS A 434 -5.95 4.39 7.84
N ARG A 435 -4.73 4.73 7.40
CA ARG A 435 -3.57 3.82 7.41
C ARG A 435 -3.08 3.54 8.83
N MET A 436 -2.94 4.55 9.68
CA MET A 436 -2.55 4.37 11.09
C MET A 436 -3.53 3.46 11.82
N LYS A 437 -4.84 3.68 11.65
CA LYS A 437 -5.87 2.80 12.22
C LYS A 437 -5.70 1.36 11.73
N ALA A 438 -5.50 1.16 10.43
CA ALA A 438 -5.30 -0.16 9.84
C ALA A 438 -4.02 -0.84 10.38
N THR A 439 -2.92 -0.10 10.53
CA THR A 439 -1.68 -0.59 11.15
C THR A 439 -1.90 -1.07 12.57
N PHE A 440 -2.61 -0.31 13.42
CA PHE A 440 -2.93 -0.74 14.78
C PHE A 440 -3.84 -1.98 14.81
N ILE A 441 -4.82 -2.05 13.90
CA ILE A 441 -5.67 -3.24 13.76
C ILE A 441 -4.79 -4.47 13.47
N GLY A 442 -3.85 -4.35 12.53
CA GLY A 442 -2.91 -5.41 12.17
C GLY A 442 -1.97 -5.81 13.31
N LEU A 443 -1.37 -4.85 14.02
CA LEU A 443 -0.43 -5.12 15.13
C LEU A 443 -1.11 -5.81 16.32
N PHE A 444 -2.34 -5.42 16.64
CA PHE A 444 -3.07 -5.94 17.79
C PHE A 444 -4.04 -7.08 17.45
N GLU A 445 -4.10 -7.50 16.19
CA GLU A 445 -5.02 -8.53 15.70
C GLU A 445 -6.49 -8.30 16.14
N THR A 446 -6.96 -7.06 16.03
CA THR A 446 -8.35 -6.71 16.40
C THR A 446 -9.36 -7.07 15.30
N GLN A 447 -10.64 -6.73 15.45
CA GLN A 447 -11.65 -7.09 14.44
C GLN A 447 -11.29 -6.55 13.04
N ARG A 448 -11.59 -7.33 11.99
CA ARG A 448 -11.37 -7.05 10.55
C ARG A 448 -9.95 -7.24 9.99
N VAL A 449 -9.00 -7.77 10.76
CA VAL A 449 -7.61 -8.00 10.29
C VAL A 449 -7.50 -8.88 9.04
N ASN A 450 -8.38 -9.87 8.93
CA ASN A 450 -8.42 -10.81 7.81
C ASN A 450 -9.56 -10.49 6.83
N GLU A 451 -10.17 -9.31 6.92
CA GLU A 451 -11.22 -8.92 6.00
C GLU A 451 -10.62 -8.59 4.65
N TRP A 452 -10.97 -9.39 3.65
CA TRP A 452 -10.61 -9.14 2.27
C TRP A 452 -11.85 -8.67 1.52
N VAL A 453 -11.84 -7.40 1.14
CA VAL A 453 -12.85 -6.79 0.27
C VAL A 453 -12.20 -6.53 -1.09
N VAL A 454 -12.88 -7.00 -2.14
CA VAL A 454 -12.46 -6.81 -3.53
C VAL A 454 -12.38 -5.33 -3.84
N THR A 455 -11.37 -4.96 -4.61
CA THR A 455 -11.26 -3.60 -5.13
C THR A 455 -11.91 -3.57 -6.50
N GLU A 456 -13.11 -2.99 -6.59
CA GLU A 456 -13.88 -2.88 -7.83
C GLU A 456 -13.04 -2.25 -8.96
N LYS A 457 -13.14 -2.83 -10.16
CA LYS A 457 -12.46 -2.42 -11.39
C LYS A 457 -13.45 -1.84 -12.38
N GLN A 458 -12.99 -0.97 -13.29
CA GLN A 458 -13.88 -0.24 -14.21
C GLN A 458 -13.67 -0.56 -15.69
N GLY A 459 -12.59 -1.26 -16.05
CA GLY A 459 -12.33 -1.62 -17.46
C GLY A 459 -11.89 -0.44 -18.33
N GLY A 460 -11.27 0.57 -17.72
CA GLY A 460 -10.86 1.86 -18.30
C GLY A 460 -9.92 1.78 -19.52
N ALA A 461 -9.35 0.62 -19.85
CA ALA A 461 -8.62 0.44 -21.10
C ALA A 461 -9.47 0.68 -22.37
N THR A 462 -10.82 0.65 -22.27
CA THR A 462 -11.74 0.86 -23.41
C THR A 462 -12.71 2.05 -23.30
N SER A 463 -12.69 2.84 -22.22
CA SER A 463 -13.66 3.95 -22.05
C SER A 463 -13.46 5.14 -22.98
N LYS A 464 -12.37 5.19 -23.78
CA LYS A 464 -12.20 6.21 -24.82
C LYS A 464 -12.94 5.91 -26.14
N ALA A 465 -13.55 4.74 -26.31
CA ALA A 465 -14.17 4.35 -27.58
C ALA A 465 -15.66 3.93 -27.52
N LYS A 466 -16.32 3.98 -26.36
CA LYS A 466 -17.79 3.80 -26.29
C LYS A 466 -18.41 4.89 -25.43
N GLY A 467 -19.27 5.69 -26.08
CA GLY A 467 -19.94 6.82 -25.48
C GLY A 467 -20.77 6.47 -24.25
N THR A 468 -20.80 7.41 -23.33
CA THR A 468 -21.90 7.76 -22.41
C THR A 468 -22.92 6.66 -22.09
N THR A 469 -22.49 5.53 -21.52
CA THR A 469 -23.46 4.64 -20.87
C THR A 469 -23.76 5.20 -19.48
N GLN A 470 -24.94 5.84 -19.35
CA GLN A 470 -25.52 6.20 -18.07
C GLN A 470 -25.64 4.93 -17.21
N GLN A 471 -24.70 4.72 -16.29
CA GLN A 471 -24.94 3.84 -15.15
C GLN A 471 -26.08 4.46 -14.33
N THR A 472 -27.16 3.71 -14.20
CA THR A 472 -28.34 4.03 -13.39
C THR A 472 -27.89 4.42 -11.99
N GLN A 473 -27.99 5.71 -11.67
CA GLN A 473 -27.70 6.23 -10.34
C GLN A 473 -28.72 5.66 -9.36
N SER A 474 -28.34 4.59 -8.66
CA SER A 474 -28.99 4.20 -7.41
C SER A 474 -29.04 5.41 -6.49
N ARG A 475 -30.20 5.68 -5.86
CA ARG A 475 -30.37 6.74 -4.86
C ARG A 475 -29.43 6.47 -3.68
N PHE A 476 -28.21 6.98 -3.74
CA PHE A 476 -27.25 6.86 -2.64
C PHE A 476 -27.76 7.61 -1.41
N LYS A 477 -27.85 6.92 -0.26
CA LYS A 477 -28.18 7.55 1.02
C LYS A 477 -27.01 8.43 1.46
N ILE A 478 -27.29 9.68 1.83
CA ILE A 478 -26.29 10.65 2.33
C ILE A 478 -25.50 10.07 3.53
N SER A 479 -26.13 9.25 4.38
CA SER A 479 -25.49 8.60 5.53
C SER A 479 -24.39 7.60 5.16
N GLU A 480 -24.45 6.97 3.98
CA GLU A 480 -23.42 6.02 3.51
C GLU A 480 -22.19 6.76 2.92
N ARG A 481 -22.31 8.07 2.72
CA ARG A 481 -21.29 8.95 2.14
C ARG A 481 -20.44 9.66 3.20
N LEU A 482 -21.01 9.94 4.36
CA LEU A 482 -20.36 10.74 5.40
C LEU A 482 -19.31 9.92 6.17
N LEU A 483 -18.07 10.36 6.05
CA LEU A 483 -16.92 9.81 6.75
C LEU A 483 -16.74 10.60 8.05
N MET A 484 -17.51 10.21 9.08
CA MET A 484 -17.63 10.95 10.34
C MET A 484 -16.30 11.17 11.09
N ARG A 485 -15.33 10.26 10.93
CA ARG A 485 -14.04 10.38 11.61
C ARG A 485 -13.20 11.50 11.01
N GLU A 486 -13.19 11.57 9.68
CA GLU A 486 -12.51 12.60 8.91
C GLU A 486 -13.17 13.96 9.14
N LEU A 487 -14.51 14.01 9.21
CA LEU A 487 -15.24 15.23 9.58
C LEU A 487 -14.88 15.70 11.01
N CYS A 488 -14.87 14.80 11.98
CA CYS A 488 -14.52 15.12 13.36
C CYS A 488 -13.09 15.69 13.46
N VAL A 489 -12.10 15.01 12.86
CA VAL A 489 -10.71 15.50 12.80
C VAL A 489 -10.65 16.86 12.08
N GLY A 490 -11.35 17.01 10.96
CA GLY A 490 -11.43 18.28 10.23
C GLY A 490 -11.97 19.44 11.06
N ILE A 491 -13.04 19.21 11.84
CA ILE A 491 -13.63 20.22 12.73
C ILE A 491 -12.66 20.60 13.87
N VAL A 492 -11.99 19.61 14.47
CA VAL A 492 -11.00 19.86 15.52
C VAL A 492 -9.83 20.69 14.98
N ILE A 493 -9.27 20.31 13.82
CA ILE A 493 -8.19 21.04 13.17
C ILE A 493 -8.64 22.46 12.78
N LEU A 494 -9.89 22.63 12.32
CA LEU A 494 -10.45 23.94 12.01
C LEU A 494 -10.52 24.84 13.25
N GLY A 495 -10.95 24.28 14.39
CA GLY A 495 -10.93 24.98 15.67
C GLY A 495 -9.52 25.43 16.07
N CYS A 496 -8.53 24.54 15.95
CA CYS A 496 -7.12 24.88 16.15
C CYS A 496 -6.64 25.97 15.18
N ALA A 497 -7.03 25.91 13.90
CA ALA A 497 -6.65 26.91 12.90
C ALA A 497 -7.18 28.30 13.25
N CYS A 498 -8.46 28.40 13.64
CA CYS A 498 -9.08 29.66 14.08
C CYS A 498 -8.41 30.21 15.35
N TYR A 499 -8.06 29.32 16.29
CA TYR A 499 -7.33 29.72 17.49
C TYR A 499 -5.92 30.25 17.16
N ASP A 500 -5.16 29.55 16.31
CA ASP A 500 -3.82 29.99 15.90
C ASP A 500 -3.86 31.30 15.11
N PHE A 501 -4.90 31.52 14.30
CA PHE A 501 -5.07 32.78 13.58
C PHE A 501 -5.29 33.96 14.54
N ALA A 502 -6.07 33.76 15.60
CA ALA A 502 -6.39 34.81 16.55
C ALA A 502 -5.29 35.06 17.61
N TYR A 503 -4.63 34.00 18.07
CA TYR A 503 -3.75 34.03 19.25
C TYR A 503 -2.38 33.35 19.04
N GLY A 504 -2.15 32.74 17.88
CA GLY A 504 -1.00 31.90 17.60
C GLY A 504 0.30 32.68 17.38
N LYS A 505 1.41 32.10 17.87
CA LYS A 505 2.76 32.66 17.77
C LYS A 505 3.51 32.22 16.52
N TYR A 506 3.20 31.04 15.98
CA TYR A 506 3.99 30.37 14.93
C TYR A 506 3.31 30.32 13.56
N HIS A 507 2.09 30.89 13.44
CA HIS A 507 1.34 31.01 12.19
C HIS A 507 1.13 29.68 11.43
N TYR A 508 0.92 28.59 12.17
CA TYR A 508 0.53 27.30 11.60
C TYR A 508 -0.86 27.32 10.94
N TYR A 509 -1.68 28.34 11.22
CA TYR A 509 -3.06 28.47 10.72
C TYR A 509 -3.18 28.27 9.21
N VAL A 510 -2.18 28.70 8.41
CA VAL A 510 -2.20 28.51 6.95
C VAL A 510 -2.26 27.02 6.60
N PHE A 511 -1.36 26.23 7.18
CA PHE A 511 -1.35 24.77 7.01
C PHE A 511 -2.62 24.14 7.61
N LEU A 512 -3.02 24.56 8.80
CA LEU A 512 -4.16 23.98 9.51
C LEU A 512 -5.50 24.23 8.81
N TYR A 513 -5.73 25.41 8.23
CA TYR A 513 -6.91 25.67 7.41
C TYR A 513 -6.95 24.78 6.18
N MET A 514 -5.85 24.69 5.43
CA MET A 514 -5.77 23.80 4.28
C MET A 514 -6.01 22.33 4.67
N GLN A 515 -5.44 21.89 5.79
CA GLN A 515 -5.61 20.54 6.31
C GLN A 515 -7.06 20.26 6.74
N ALA A 516 -7.70 21.20 7.45
CA ALA A 516 -9.11 21.11 7.84
C ALA A 516 -10.02 21.01 6.61
N ILE A 517 -9.81 21.86 5.60
CA ILE A 517 -10.58 21.83 4.34
C ILE A 517 -10.42 20.47 3.66
N ALA A 518 -9.21 19.91 3.59
CA ALA A 518 -8.97 18.60 3.00
C ALA A 518 -9.72 17.48 3.75
N PHE A 519 -9.64 17.45 5.09
CA PHE A 519 -10.37 16.48 5.92
C PHE A 519 -11.88 16.60 5.75
N ILE A 520 -12.43 17.82 5.72
CA ILE A 520 -13.86 18.07 5.56
C ILE A 520 -14.32 17.64 4.15
N THR A 521 -13.56 17.98 3.11
CA THR A 521 -13.86 17.63 1.71
C THR A 521 -13.91 16.11 1.51
N VAL A 522 -12.91 15.40 2.04
CA VAL A 522 -12.88 13.93 2.05
C VAL A 522 -14.00 13.39 2.94
N GLY A 523 -14.25 14.02 4.08
CA GLY A 523 -15.32 13.72 5.04
C GLY A 523 -16.71 13.68 4.42
N PHE A 524 -17.01 14.62 3.52
CA PHE A 524 -18.26 14.65 2.75
C PHE A 524 -18.26 13.73 1.52
N GLY A 525 -17.15 13.07 1.21
CA GLY A 525 -17.04 12.17 0.05
C GLY A 525 -17.11 12.91 -1.29
N TYR A 526 -16.46 14.07 -1.43
CA TYR A 526 -16.30 14.79 -2.70
C TYR A 526 -15.01 14.38 -3.45
N VAL A 527 -14.62 13.10 -3.39
CA VAL A 527 -13.34 12.61 -3.93
C VAL A 527 -13.55 11.33 -4.74
N GLY A 528 -13.02 11.31 -5.97
CA GLY A 528 -13.12 10.19 -6.92
C GLY A 528 -13.83 10.58 -8.22
N THR A 529 -14.08 9.61 -9.10
CA THR A 529 -14.80 9.84 -10.37
C THR A 529 -16.32 9.92 -10.20
N GLN A 530 -16.84 9.39 -9.10
CA GLN A 530 -18.25 9.48 -8.74
C GLN A 530 -18.45 10.62 -7.73
N VAL A 531 -18.48 11.86 -8.23
CA VAL A 531 -18.85 13.06 -7.45
C VAL A 531 -20.30 13.42 -7.79
N PRO A 532 -21.18 13.68 -6.82
CA PRO A 532 -22.56 14.06 -7.13
C PRO A 532 -22.60 15.40 -7.88
N LYS A 533 -23.61 15.55 -8.74
CA LYS A 533 -23.97 16.85 -9.31
C LYS A 533 -24.51 17.73 -8.17
N SER A 534 -24.01 18.96 -8.13
CA SER A 534 -24.42 20.03 -7.22
C SER A 534 -25.92 20.28 -7.26
#